data_AF-A0A0S2KIW9-F1
#
_entry.id   AF-A0A0S2KIW9-F1
#
_cell.length_a   1.000
_cell.length_b   1.000
_cell.length_c   1.000
_cell.angle_alpha   90.00
_cell.angle_beta   90.00
_cell.angle_gamma   90.00
#
_symmetry.space_group_name_H-M   'P 1'
#
loop_
_entity.id
_entity.type
_entity.pdbx_description
1 polymer ?
#
loop_
_entity_poly.entity_id
_entity_poly.type
_entity_poly.pdbx_seq_one_letter_code
_entity_poly.pdbx_strand_id
1 'polypeptide(L)'
;MATIEERKQQLENKLKKMAEDNVVVKPVTIPNSFDPSEDTESSPATSGEEDNNLEETKETKTAKEKPVDEIEREETGNTEQKRERKPRMEKPGVSSLSIEDYRSLYFHPVRSQMRTAFSINLETLQNPRNVLQDLGERVSIAAYIDNILREHLREHLELLNSAAAKQRRKTT
;
A
#
# COMPACT_ATOMS: atom_id res chain seq x y z
N MET A 1 -51.86 -17.88 -5.77
CA MET A 1 -50.48 -17.81 -5.23
C MET A 1 -49.88 -19.21 -5.35
N ALA A 2 -48.66 -19.35 -5.86
CA ALA A 2 -47.99 -20.65 -5.99
C ALA A 2 -47.78 -21.29 -4.61
N THR A 3 -47.97 -22.62 -4.52
CA THR A 3 -47.75 -23.36 -3.26
C THR A 3 -46.26 -23.45 -2.94
N ILE A 4 -45.92 -23.75 -1.68
CA ILE A 4 -44.52 -23.85 -1.23
C ILE A 4 -43.77 -24.94 -2.01
N GLU A 5 -44.46 -26.03 -2.35
CA GLU A 5 -43.90 -27.15 -3.10
C GLU A 5 -43.60 -26.79 -4.55
N GLU A 6 -44.49 -26.02 -5.18
CA GLU A 6 -44.31 -25.53 -6.55
C GLU A 6 -43.08 -24.60 -6.66
N ARG A 7 -42.87 -23.73 -5.66
CA ARG A 7 -41.67 -22.88 -5.61
C ARG A 7 -40.38 -23.67 -5.44
N LYS A 8 -40.40 -24.76 -4.65
CA LYS A 8 -39.23 -25.65 -4.50
C LYS A 8 -38.88 -26.33 -5.82
N GLN A 9 -39.88 -26.84 -6.53
CA GLN A 9 -39.68 -27.50 -7.81
C GLN A 9 -39.15 -26.52 -8.88
N GLN A 10 -39.64 -25.28 -8.88
CA GLN A 10 -39.10 -24.23 -9.77
C GLN A 10 -37.64 -23.90 -9.49
N LEU A 11 -37.24 -23.86 -8.20
CA LEU A 11 -35.85 -23.62 -7.82
C LEU A 11 -34.94 -24.78 -8.27
N GLU A 12 -35.36 -26.01 -8.03
CA GLU A 12 -34.60 -27.21 -8.42
C GLU A 12 -34.38 -27.28 -9.93
N ASN A 13 -35.43 -27.07 -10.72
CA ASN A 13 -35.33 -27.03 -12.18
C ASN A 13 -34.39 -25.92 -12.67
N LYS A 14 -34.41 -24.76 -12.00
CA LYS A 14 -33.54 -23.63 -12.35
C LYS A 14 -32.08 -23.90 -11.99
N LEU A 15 -31.80 -24.52 -10.84
CA LEU A 15 -30.45 -24.92 -10.44
C LEU A 15 -29.87 -25.96 -11.40
N LYS A 16 -30.67 -26.94 -11.82
CA LYS A 16 -30.26 -27.94 -12.81
C LYS A 16 -29.91 -27.28 -14.15
N LYS A 17 -30.77 -26.38 -14.64
CA LYS A 17 -30.51 -25.64 -15.88
C LYS A 17 -29.22 -24.80 -15.79
N MET A 18 -28.98 -24.15 -14.65
CA MET A 18 -27.76 -23.39 -14.42
C MET A 18 -26.50 -24.26 -14.34
N ALA A 19 -26.63 -25.53 -13.92
CA ALA A 19 -25.51 -26.47 -13.89
C ALA A 19 -25.12 -26.97 -15.29
N GLU A 20 -26.06 -26.97 -16.25
CA GLU A 20 -25.84 -27.43 -17.62
C GLU A 20 -25.41 -26.28 -18.55
N ASP A 21 -25.85 -25.04 -18.28
CA ASP A 21 -25.39 -23.84 -18.99
C ASP A 21 -23.92 -23.55 -18.64
N ASN A 22 -23.04 -23.61 -19.64
CA ASN A 22 -21.57 -23.43 -19.62
C ASN A 22 -20.72 -24.70 -19.40
N VAL A 23 -21.28 -25.91 -19.41
CA VAL A 23 -20.44 -27.11 -19.48
C VAL A 23 -19.97 -27.31 -20.92
N VAL A 24 -18.73 -26.92 -21.20
CA VAL A 24 -18.02 -27.31 -22.43
C VAL A 24 -17.78 -28.81 -22.35
N VAL A 25 -18.66 -29.62 -22.93
CA VAL A 25 -18.41 -31.03 -23.17
C VAL A 25 -17.28 -31.10 -24.20
N LYS A 26 -16.05 -31.30 -23.72
CA LYS A 26 -14.90 -31.56 -24.60
C LYS A 26 -15.21 -32.84 -25.39
N PRO A 27 -15.16 -32.83 -26.73
CA PRO A 27 -15.33 -34.05 -27.50
C PRO A 27 -14.19 -35.02 -27.12
N VAL A 28 -14.53 -36.31 -27.02
CA VAL A 28 -13.57 -37.39 -26.80
C VAL A 28 -12.50 -37.29 -27.88
N THR A 29 -11.33 -36.82 -27.48
CA THR A 29 -10.16 -36.71 -28.34
C THR A 29 -9.47 -38.06 -28.29
N ILE A 30 -9.45 -38.79 -29.39
CA ILE A 30 -8.65 -40.01 -29.52
C ILE A 30 -7.18 -39.55 -29.45
N PRO A 31 -6.42 -39.91 -28.41
CA PRO A 31 -5.06 -39.44 -28.24
C PRO A 31 -4.17 -40.01 -29.36
N ASN A 32 -3.33 -39.15 -29.92
CA ASN A 32 -2.30 -39.55 -30.88
C ASN A 32 -1.31 -40.49 -30.17
N SER A 33 -0.86 -41.54 -30.85
CA SER A 33 -0.08 -42.66 -30.24
C SER A 33 1.32 -42.30 -29.71
N PHE A 34 1.65 -41.02 -29.63
CA PHE A 34 2.98 -40.52 -29.24
C PHE A 34 2.93 -39.63 -27.99
N ASP A 35 1.76 -39.51 -27.34
CA ASP A 35 1.61 -38.83 -26.06
C ASP A 35 0.96 -39.80 -25.06
N PRO A 36 1.63 -40.19 -23.96
CA PRO A 36 1.04 -41.09 -22.98
C PRO A 36 -0.08 -40.37 -22.22
N SER A 37 -1.29 -40.92 -22.25
CA SER A 37 -2.43 -40.40 -21.50
C SER A 37 -2.18 -40.50 -20.00
N GLU A 38 -2.05 -39.38 -19.31
CA GLU A 38 -2.23 -39.30 -17.86
C GLU A 38 -3.73 -39.22 -17.55
N ASP A 39 -4.35 -40.39 -17.40
CA ASP A 39 -5.66 -40.50 -16.78
C ASP A 39 -5.49 -40.82 -15.28
N THR A 40 -6.12 -39.97 -14.47
CA THR A 40 -6.65 -40.25 -13.12
C THR A 40 -5.65 -40.48 -11.98
N GLU A 41 -5.52 -39.51 -11.07
CA GLU A 41 -6.02 -39.60 -9.70
C GLU A 41 -5.77 -38.30 -8.91
N SER A 42 -6.64 -38.05 -7.92
CA SER A 42 -6.57 -36.87 -7.07
C SER A 42 -5.30 -36.85 -6.20
N SER A 43 -4.61 -35.71 -6.15
CA SER A 43 -3.78 -35.28 -5.02
C SER A 43 -3.43 -33.79 -5.17
N PRO A 44 -3.73 -32.91 -4.20
CA PRO A 44 -3.08 -31.61 -4.12
C PRO A 44 -1.83 -31.79 -3.24
N ALA A 45 -0.69 -32.08 -3.86
CA ALA A 45 0.60 -31.98 -3.22
C ALA A 45 1.49 -31.03 -4.02
N THR A 46 2.22 -30.26 -3.23
CA THR A 46 3.03 -29.06 -3.50
C THR A 46 4.26 -29.32 -4.38
N SER A 47 5.02 -28.24 -4.65
CA SER A 47 6.31 -28.14 -5.36
C SER A 47 6.18 -28.07 -6.88
N GLY A 48 6.85 -27.20 -7.60
CA GLY A 48 7.99 -26.33 -7.28
C GLY A 48 8.90 -26.37 -8.49
N GLU A 49 9.33 -25.18 -8.96
CA GLU A 49 10.59 -24.96 -9.70
C GLU A 49 10.68 -25.60 -11.10
N GLU A 50 11.34 -25.09 -12.13
CA GLU A 50 12.37 -24.08 -12.33
C GLU A 50 12.40 -23.83 -13.87
N ASP A 51 12.87 -22.69 -14.40
CA ASP A 51 14.17 -22.56 -15.10
C ASP A 51 13.90 -21.64 -16.33
N ASN A 52 14.80 -20.87 -16.94
CA ASN A 52 16.22 -20.57 -16.79
C ASN A 52 16.48 -19.36 -17.73
N ASN A 53 17.41 -18.45 -17.39
CA ASN A 53 18.55 -18.14 -18.26
C ASN A 53 19.57 -17.20 -17.59
N LEU A 54 20.82 -17.67 -17.54
CA LEU A 54 22.11 -16.99 -17.34
C LEU A 54 22.36 -15.97 -18.50
N GLU A 55 23.33 -15.07 -18.54
CA GLU A 55 24.64 -14.78 -17.93
C GLU A 55 24.88 -13.26 -18.22
N GLU A 56 25.70 -12.46 -17.54
CA GLU A 56 27.16 -12.48 -17.57
C GLU A 56 27.72 -11.39 -16.62
N THR A 57 28.75 -11.75 -15.87
CA THR A 57 29.51 -10.97 -14.87
C THR A 57 30.58 -10.06 -15.48
N LYS A 58 30.87 -8.90 -14.84
CA LYS A 58 32.25 -8.40 -14.63
C LYS A 58 32.39 -7.23 -13.62
N GLU A 59 33.12 -7.52 -12.54
CA GLU A 59 34.25 -6.76 -11.95
C GLU A 59 34.05 -5.42 -11.19
N THR A 60 33.90 -5.56 -9.86
CA THR A 60 34.67 -4.99 -8.73
C THR A 60 35.69 -3.81 -8.86
N LYS A 61 35.56 -2.86 -7.90
CA LYS A 61 36.53 -2.40 -6.85
C LYS A 61 37.31 -1.04 -6.95
N THR A 62 36.97 -0.17 -5.96
CA THR A 62 37.80 0.66 -5.02
C THR A 62 38.56 1.95 -5.42
N ALA A 63 38.09 3.07 -4.81
CA ALA A 63 38.75 3.98 -3.83
C ALA A 63 39.88 4.98 -4.22
N LYS A 64 39.58 6.29 -4.03
CA LYS A 64 40.34 7.35 -3.28
C LYS A 64 39.61 8.71 -3.43
N GLU A 65 39.09 9.33 -2.35
CA GLU A 65 39.71 10.33 -1.45
C GLU A 65 40.13 11.68 -2.10
N LYS A 66 39.24 12.68 -1.96
CA LYS A 66 39.37 14.00 -1.26
C LYS A 66 40.50 15.04 -1.60
N PRO A 67 40.32 16.33 -1.18
CA PRO A 67 40.47 17.56 -1.98
C PRO A 67 41.66 18.47 -1.59
N VAL A 68 41.94 19.52 -2.39
CA VAL A 68 42.97 20.58 -2.23
C VAL A 68 42.56 21.77 -3.12
N ASP A 69 42.66 23.08 -2.83
CA ASP A 69 42.98 23.89 -1.65
C ASP A 69 42.43 25.33 -1.88
N GLU A 70 42.18 26.00 -0.75
CA GLU A 70 42.35 27.44 -0.43
C GLU A 70 42.42 28.51 -1.54
N ILE A 71 41.54 29.52 -1.44
CA ILE A 71 41.97 30.93 -1.37
C ILE A 71 41.07 31.69 -0.37
N GLU A 72 41.74 32.22 0.66
CA GLU A 72 41.27 33.17 1.68
C GLU A 72 40.83 34.51 1.06
N ARG A 73 39.90 35.22 1.74
CA ARG A 73 40.10 36.62 2.20
C ARG A 73 38.84 37.21 2.87
N GLU A 74 39.04 37.53 4.15
CA GLU A 74 38.67 38.77 4.87
C GLU A 74 37.18 39.07 5.09
N GLU A 75 36.70 38.86 6.32
CA GLU A 75 36.55 39.89 7.37
C GLU A 75 35.69 41.09 6.95
N THR A 76 34.49 41.20 7.51
CA THR A 76 34.00 42.47 8.07
C THR A 76 32.81 42.22 9.01
N GLY A 77 32.88 42.85 10.18
CA GLY A 77 31.71 43.54 10.72
C GLY A 77 30.82 42.75 11.68
N ASN A 78 31.37 42.46 12.86
CA ASN A 78 30.60 42.20 14.08
C ASN A 78 29.54 43.31 14.29
N THR A 79 28.26 42.95 14.38
CA THR A 79 27.23 43.79 14.99
C THR A 79 26.45 42.93 15.97
N GLU A 80 26.94 42.91 17.21
CA GLU A 80 26.25 42.38 18.38
C GLU A 80 24.93 43.14 18.59
N GLN A 81 23.81 42.56 18.17
CA GLN A 81 22.51 42.93 18.72
C GLN A 81 22.11 41.88 19.76
N LYS A 82 22.46 42.19 21.00
CA LYS A 82 21.89 41.61 22.23
C LYS A 82 20.37 41.73 22.16
N ARG A 83 19.70 40.67 21.70
CA ARG A 83 18.26 40.47 21.92
C ARG A 83 18.09 39.29 22.85
N GLU A 84 17.64 39.65 24.04
CA GLU A 84 17.39 38.76 25.15
C GLU A 84 16.38 37.67 24.77
N ARG A 85 16.71 36.47 25.21
CA ARG A 85 15.98 35.23 24.98
C ARG A 85 14.54 35.37 25.50
N LYS A 86 13.57 35.17 24.61
CA LYS A 86 12.29 34.58 25.04
C LYS A 86 12.43 33.07 24.99
N PRO A 87 12.04 32.30 26.03
CA PRO A 87 11.92 30.86 25.88
C PRO A 87 10.87 30.63 24.81
N ARG A 88 11.31 30.07 23.67
CA ARG A 88 10.42 29.55 22.64
C ARG A 88 9.60 28.48 23.34
N MET A 89 8.32 28.76 23.60
CA MET A 89 7.40 27.71 24.05
C MET A 89 7.46 26.61 22.99
N GLU A 90 7.97 25.45 23.39
CA GLU A 90 7.83 24.26 22.58
C GLU A 90 6.34 24.05 22.37
N LYS A 91 5.94 23.94 21.10
CA LYS A 91 4.57 23.58 20.76
C LYS A 91 4.28 22.25 21.43
N PRO A 92 3.22 22.12 22.25
CA PRO A 92 2.85 20.83 22.78
C PRO A 92 2.34 20.00 21.61
N GLY A 93 2.97 18.86 21.33
CA GLY A 93 2.40 17.87 20.41
C GLY A 93 3.31 17.33 19.31
N VAL A 94 4.63 17.53 19.38
CA VAL A 94 5.53 16.62 18.64
C VAL A 94 6.21 15.76 19.68
N SER A 95 5.48 14.76 20.16
CA SER A 95 6.13 13.57 20.69
C SER A 95 7.22 13.21 19.70
N SER A 96 8.47 13.16 20.15
CA SER A 96 9.58 12.72 19.33
C SER A 96 9.38 11.24 19.02
N LEU A 97 8.50 10.94 18.05
CA LEU A 97 8.28 9.59 17.56
C LEU A 97 9.61 9.07 17.06
N SER A 98 10.00 7.89 17.55
CA SER A 98 11.11 7.17 16.94
C SER A 98 10.76 6.84 15.49
N ILE A 99 11.78 6.71 14.63
CA ILE A 99 11.57 6.22 13.27
C ILE A 99 10.88 4.85 13.27
N GLU A 100 11.18 4.01 14.25
CA GLU A 100 10.58 2.67 14.35
C GLU A 100 9.09 2.72 14.73
N ASP A 101 8.70 3.65 15.61
CA ASP A 101 7.30 3.89 15.94
C ASP A 101 6.55 4.43 14.72
N TYR A 102 7.21 5.32 13.95
CA TYR A 102 6.65 5.85 12.71
C TYR A 102 6.42 4.73 11.69
N ARG A 103 7.40 3.84 11.49
CA ARG A 103 7.23 2.65 10.64
C ARG A 103 6.04 1.84 11.08
N SER A 104 5.97 1.55 12.39
CA SER A 104 4.92 0.79 13.06
C SER A 104 3.50 1.39 12.92
N LEU A 105 3.39 2.68 12.61
CA LEU A 105 2.11 3.32 12.36
C LEU A 105 1.77 3.41 10.87
N TYR A 106 2.73 3.82 10.05
CA TYR A 106 2.43 4.28 8.69
C TYR A 106 2.84 3.32 7.57
N PHE A 107 3.77 2.39 7.81
CA PHE A 107 4.31 1.49 6.79
C PHE A 107 3.76 0.06 6.88
N HIS A 108 2.44 -0.06 7.02
CA HIS A 108 1.76 -1.35 6.99
C HIS A 108 1.04 -1.55 5.66
N PRO A 109 1.20 -2.71 5.00
CA PRO A 109 0.36 -3.07 3.87
C PRO A 109 -1.10 -3.19 4.31
N VAL A 110 -1.98 -2.39 3.74
CA VAL A 110 -3.43 -2.48 3.99
C VAL A 110 -4.14 -3.05 2.76
N ARG A 111 -4.90 -4.12 2.97
CA ARG A 111 -5.78 -4.69 1.95
C ARG A 111 -7.12 -3.95 1.99
N SER A 112 -7.27 -2.89 1.20
CA SER A 112 -8.58 -2.27 1.00
C SER A 112 -9.36 -3.02 -0.09
N GLN A 113 -10.53 -3.53 0.25
CA GLN A 113 -11.44 -4.17 -0.70
C GLN A 113 -12.19 -3.14 -1.58
N MET A 114 -12.34 -1.92 -1.09
CA MET A 114 -13.00 -0.81 -1.80
C MET A 114 -11.96 0.23 -2.19
N ARG A 115 -11.76 0.41 -3.49
CA ARG A 115 -10.80 1.37 -4.05
C ARG A 115 -11.55 2.54 -4.63
N THR A 116 -11.18 3.75 -4.23
CA THR A 116 -11.68 4.99 -4.79
C THR A 116 -10.56 5.72 -5.52
N ALA A 117 -10.93 6.60 -6.46
CA ALA A 117 -10.01 7.50 -7.12
C ALA A 117 -10.37 8.94 -6.74
N PHE A 118 -9.38 9.75 -6.40
CA PHE A 118 -9.54 11.18 -6.14
C PHE A 118 -8.41 11.95 -6.80
N SER A 119 -8.65 13.21 -7.13
CA SER A 119 -7.61 14.10 -7.64
C SER A 119 -6.72 14.59 -6.50
N ILE A 120 -5.41 14.52 -6.71
CA ILE A 120 -4.41 15.04 -5.78
C ILE A 120 -3.34 15.81 -6.57
N ASN A 121 -2.81 16.87 -5.98
CA ASN A 121 -1.70 17.61 -6.57
C ASN A 121 -0.49 16.69 -6.77
N LEU A 122 0.20 16.85 -7.91
CA LEU A 122 1.36 16.04 -8.25
C LEU A 122 2.48 16.17 -7.21
N GLU A 123 2.75 17.39 -6.76
CA GLU A 123 3.76 17.68 -5.72
C GLU A 123 3.43 16.95 -4.41
N THR A 124 2.15 16.97 -4.00
CA THR A 124 1.71 16.26 -2.79
C THR A 124 1.86 14.75 -2.94
N LEU A 125 1.68 14.20 -4.14
CA LEU A 125 1.87 12.76 -4.41
C LEU A 125 3.36 12.38 -4.49
N GLN A 126 4.23 13.29 -4.90
CA GLN A 126 5.68 13.06 -4.97
C GLN A 126 6.30 12.91 -3.58
N ASN A 127 5.84 13.67 -2.59
CA ASN A 127 6.34 13.58 -1.22
C ASN A 127 6.28 12.15 -0.63
N PRO A 128 5.12 11.46 -0.57
CA PRO A 128 5.04 10.10 -0.05
C PRO A 128 5.82 9.10 -0.93
N ARG A 129 5.99 9.37 -2.23
CA ARG A 129 6.81 8.53 -3.11
C ARG A 129 8.29 8.62 -2.73
N ASN A 130 8.80 9.83 -2.53
CA ASN A 130 10.19 10.07 -2.16
C ASN A 130 10.49 9.46 -0.79
N VAL A 131 9.60 9.68 0.20
CA VAL A 131 9.76 9.10 1.55
C VAL A 131 9.91 7.57 1.52
N LEU A 132 9.06 6.88 0.76
CA LEU A 132 9.15 5.42 0.63
C LEU A 132 10.44 4.97 -0.07
N GLN A 133 10.91 5.73 -1.05
CA GLN A 133 12.15 5.44 -1.78
C GLN A 133 13.38 5.67 -0.90
N ASP A 134 13.44 6.81 -0.21
CA ASP A 134 14.56 7.20 0.64
C ASP A 134 14.72 6.25 1.84
N LEU A 135 13.60 5.75 2.37
CA LEU A 135 13.58 4.80 3.49
C LEU A 135 13.66 3.32 3.05
N GLY A 136 13.58 3.04 1.74
CA GLY A 136 13.65 1.69 1.19
C GLY A 136 12.45 0.80 1.54
N GLU A 137 11.29 1.40 1.83
CA GLU A 137 10.11 0.68 2.30
C GLU A 137 9.28 0.13 1.14
N ARG A 138 8.91 -1.15 1.23
CA ARG A 138 8.20 -1.88 0.15
C ARG A 138 6.69 -1.71 0.17
N VAL A 139 6.18 -0.74 0.92
CA VAL A 139 4.75 -0.47 1.05
C VAL A 139 4.26 0.30 -0.18
N SER A 140 3.05 -0.01 -0.65
CA SER A 140 2.48 0.75 -1.76
C SER A 140 2.22 2.20 -1.35
N ILE A 141 2.44 3.15 -2.26
CA ILE A 141 2.14 4.58 -2.05
C ILE A 141 0.68 4.77 -1.60
N ALA A 142 -0.24 4.01 -2.19
CA ALA A 142 -1.66 4.04 -1.83
C ALA A 142 -1.91 3.62 -0.37
N ALA A 143 -1.27 2.55 0.09
CA ALA A 143 -1.39 2.11 1.48
C ALA A 143 -0.77 3.12 2.45
N TYR A 144 0.38 3.72 2.11
CA TYR A 144 0.99 4.75 2.95
C TYR A 144 0.09 5.99 3.08
N ILE A 145 -0.48 6.47 1.97
CA ILE A 145 -1.45 7.56 1.99
C ILE A 145 -2.69 7.19 2.82
N ASP A 146 -3.23 5.99 2.64
CA ASP A 146 -4.39 5.52 3.41
C ASP A 146 -4.08 5.50 4.92
N ASN A 147 -2.91 5.02 5.31
CA ASN A 147 -2.47 4.99 6.71
C ASN A 147 -2.32 6.41 7.29
N ILE A 148 -1.73 7.35 6.55
CA ILE A 148 -1.64 8.76 6.98
C ILE A 148 -3.03 9.32 7.26
N LEU A 149 -3.97 9.11 6.34
CA LEU A 149 -5.32 9.63 6.47
C LEU A 149 -6.07 8.99 7.64
N ARG A 150 -5.95 7.67 7.82
CA ARG A 150 -6.54 6.95 8.96
C ARG A 150 -6.03 7.49 10.29
N GLU A 151 -4.72 7.65 10.39
CA GLU A 151 -4.08 8.09 11.63
C GLU A 151 -4.45 9.54 11.96
N HIS A 152 -4.46 10.42 10.96
CA HIS A 152 -4.94 11.80 11.11
C HIS A 152 -6.39 11.86 11.62
N LEU A 153 -7.28 11.05 11.03
CA LEU A 153 -8.68 10.98 11.45
C LEU A 153 -8.83 10.39 12.85
N ARG A 154 -7.98 9.42 13.23
CA ARG A 154 -7.96 8.82 14.55
C ARG A 154 -7.51 9.81 15.62
N GLU A 155 -6.44 10.55 15.37
CA GLU A 155 -5.87 11.52 16.30
C GLU A 155 -6.83 12.69 16.56
N HIS A 156 -7.52 13.17 15.52
CA HIS A 156 -8.42 14.32 15.63
C HIS A 156 -9.91 13.96 15.79
N LEU A 157 -10.24 12.68 16.01
CA LEU A 157 -11.61 12.20 16.08
C LEU A 157 -12.47 12.97 17.09
N GLU A 158 -11.95 13.18 18.30
CA GLU A 158 -12.66 13.89 19.38
C GLU A 158 -12.89 15.37 19.03
N LEU A 159 -11.86 16.04 18.52
CA LEU A 159 -11.95 17.43 18.09
C LEU A 159 -13.02 17.60 17.00
N LEU A 160 -12.98 16.75 15.97
CA LEU A 160 -13.93 16.77 14.87
C LEU A 160 -15.35 16.47 15.34
N ASN A 161 -15.53 15.47 16.21
CA ASN A 161 -16.84 15.12 16.76
C ASN A 161 -17.42 16.25 17.63
N SER A 162 -16.60 16.90 18.45
CA SER A 162 -17.04 18.02 19.29
C SER A 162 -17.49 19.22 18.44
N ALA A 163 -16.76 19.53 17.37
CA ALA A 163 -17.10 20.60 16.44
C ALA A 163 -18.39 20.25 15.67
N ALA A 164 -18.52 19.03 15.16
CA ALA A 164 -19.71 18.56 14.46
C ALA A 164 -20.97 18.58 15.36
N ALA A 165 -20.84 18.18 16.63
CA ALA A 165 -21.95 18.25 17.60
C ALA A 165 -22.39 19.70 17.86
N LYS A 166 -21.45 20.64 17.97
CA LYS A 166 -21.76 22.07 18.12
C LYS A 166 -22.49 22.63 16.90
N GLN A 167 -22.09 22.24 15.69
CA GLN A 167 -22.76 22.69 14.46
C GLN A 167 -24.21 22.17 14.37
N ARG A 168 -24.44 20.88 14.66
CA ARG A 168 -25.80 20.30 14.64
C ARG A 168 -26.77 21.01 15.59
N ARG A 169 -26.30 21.45 16.75
CA ARG A 169 -27.10 22.21 17.73
C ARG A 169 -27.43 23.64 17.31
N LYS A 170 -26.71 24.23 16.35
CA LYS A 170 -26.99 25.59 15.86
C LYS A 170 -28.01 25.62 14.72
N THR A 171 -28.18 24.49 14.04
CA THR A 171 -29.10 24.34 12.90
C THR A 171 -30.46 23.78 13.32
N THR A 172 -30.62 23.35 14.57
CA THR A 172 -31.91 22.96 15.19
C THR A 172 -32.43 24.12 16.02
#